data_AF-A0A7S1BUX6-F1
#
_entry.id   AF-A0A7S1BUX6-F1
#
_cell.length_a   1.000
_cell.length_b   1.000
_cell.length_c   1.000
_cell.angle_alpha   90.00
_cell.angle_beta   90.00
_cell.angle_gamma   90.00
#
_symmetry.space_group_name_H-M   'P 1'
#
loop_
_entity.id
_entity.type
_entity.pdbx_description
1 polymer ?
#
loop_
_entity_poly.entity_id
_entity_poly.type
_entity_poly.pdbx_seq_one_letter_code
_entity_poly.pdbx_strand_id
1 'polypeptide(L)'
;MRAAHLSLSWWTRCSLPCTASLAETPRARYVAALSALPSPSDEDHDHHGAFLRDAVRYTDLLGSVRHGDPRVHAALSRAAFDGGRWQEGVTHGVYAEEPQEVARRLQKDVGLREEGEGPAGDRPADVALTVAVTMFLALENMRDATQCVRTYLEEDDRPTNKLTSSFLTSKSNTNYVTFCTSLISICETENKQWFHWLTGGSQCGKKLMDQNKGLVPYITKIGKVYFNVQPPPTMMSMMENMMGMMGGMGGMGM
;
A
#
# COMPACT_ATOMS: atom_id res chain seq x y z
N MET A 1 -19.64 27.11 8.30
CA MET A 1 -20.36 27.54 7.08
C MET A 1 -19.46 28.12 5.96
N ARG A 2 -18.14 27.91 5.96
CA ARG A 2 -17.24 28.35 4.85
C ARG A 2 -16.78 27.24 3.90
N ALA A 3 -16.95 25.96 4.26
CA ALA A 3 -16.56 24.82 3.41
C ALA A 3 -17.52 24.57 2.22
N ALA A 4 -18.79 24.99 2.31
CA ALA A 4 -19.79 24.73 1.27
C ALA A 4 -19.66 25.64 0.04
N HIS A 5 -19.02 26.81 0.16
CA HIS A 5 -18.97 27.81 -0.92
C HIS A 5 -17.84 27.59 -1.93
N LEU A 6 -16.78 26.86 -1.55
CA LEU A 6 -15.64 26.58 -2.43
C LEU A 6 -15.81 25.29 -3.25
N SER A 7 -16.74 24.41 -2.87
CA SER A 7 -17.07 23.18 -3.61
C SER A 7 -17.91 23.42 -4.87
N LEU A 8 -18.59 24.57 -4.98
CA LEU A 8 -19.54 24.85 -6.07
C LEU A 8 -18.88 25.44 -7.33
N SER A 9 -17.68 26.03 -7.22
CA SER A 9 -16.99 26.63 -8.36
C SER A 9 -16.38 25.59 -9.31
N TRP A 10 -16.05 24.40 -8.81
CA TRP A 10 -15.54 23.28 -9.61
C TRP A 10 -16.66 22.55 -10.37
N TRP A 11 -17.81 22.37 -9.73
CA TRP A 11 -18.97 21.72 -10.35
C TRP A 11 -19.50 22.46 -11.59
N THR A 12 -19.30 23.78 -11.67
CA THR A 12 -19.80 24.61 -12.77
C THR A 12 -18.91 24.61 -14.02
N ARG A 13 -17.70 24.04 -13.98
CA ARG A 13 -16.79 23.96 -15.15
C ARG A 13 -16.68 22.59 -15.81
N CYS A 14 -17.17 21.53 -15.16
CA CYS A 14 -17.15 20.19 -15.74
C CYS A 14 -18.43 19.93 -16.55
N SER A 15 -18.39 20.20 -17.86
CA SER A 15 -19.38 19.69 -18.80
C SER A 15 -19.21 18.17 -18.94
N LEU A 16 -19.75 17.40 -18.01
CA LEU A 16 -19.72 15.93 -18.06
C LEU A 16 -20.54 15.44 -19.27
N PRO A 17 -20.01 14.54 -20.12
CA PRO A 17 -20.81 13.86 -21.13
C PRO A 17 -21.85 12.97 -20.44
N CYS A 18 -23.11 13.43 -20.48
CA CYS A 18 -24.26 12.73 -19.93
C CYS A 18 -24.58 11.49 -20.77
N THR A 19 -23.93 10.36 -20.46
CA THR A 19 -24.25 9.03 -21.01
C THR A 19 -24.62 8.02 -19.93
N ALA A 20 -25.01 8.50 -18.74
CA ALA A 20 -25.46 7.62 -17.65
C ALA A 20 -26.86 7.08 -17.96
N SER A 21 -26.98 5.75 -17.99
CA SER A 21 -28.24 5.02 -18.08
C SER A 21 -29.22 5.47 -16.99
N LEU A 22 -30.51 5.63 -17.34
CA LEU A 22 -31.58 6.01 -16.43
C LEU A 22 -31.75 5.05 -15.23
N ALA A 23 -31.15 3.86 -15.28
CA ALA A 23 -31.23 2.84 -14.23
C ALA A 23 -30.21 2.99 -13.07
N GLU A 24 -29.26 3.92 -13.15
CA GLU A 24 -28.23 4.06 -12.12
C GLU A 24 -28.71 4.84 -10.89
N THR A 25 -28.41 4.30 -9.69
CA THR A 25 -28.68 4.97 -8.42
C THR A 25 -27.96 6.33 -8.35
N PRO A 26 -28.47 7.33 -7.60
CA PRO A 26 -27.78 8.62 -7.42
C PRO A 26 -26.32 8.46 -6.97
N ARG A 27 -26.05 7.42 -6.17
CA ARG A 27 -24.71 7.02 -5.76
C ARG A 27 -23.82 6.59 -6.92
N ALA A 28 -24.32 5.72 -7.80
CA ALA A 28 -23.56 5.25 -8.96
C ALA A 28 -23.19 6.43 -9.89
N ARG A 29 -24.13 7.38 -10.08
CA ARG A 29 -23.88 8.61 -10.84
C ARG A 29 -22.83 9.50 -10.18
N TYR A 30 -22.87 9.65 -8.85
CA TYR A 30 -21.88 10.41 -8.12
C TYR A 30 -20.48 9.81 -8.26
N VAL A 31 -20.33 8.49 -8.07
CA VAL A 31 -19.04 7.82 -8.26
C VAL A 31 -18.56 7.91 -9.71
N ALA A 32 -19.43 7.70 -10.69
CA ALA A 32 -19.09 7.82 -12.10
C ALA A 32 -18.59 9.24 -12.43
N ALA A 33 -19.24 10.28 -11.92
CA ALA A 33 -18.81 11.66 -12.09
C ALA A 33 -17.44 11.93 -11.47
N LEU A 34 -17.18 11.40 -10.27
CA LEU A 34 -15.88 11.54 -9.59
C LEU A 34 -14.75 10.83 -10.34
N SER A 35 -14.99 9.61 -10.82
CA SER A 35 -13.99 8.83 -11.55
C SER A 35 -13.70 9.37 -12.95
N ALA A 36 -14.63 10.17 -13.51
CA ALA A 36 -14.49 10.83 -14.79
C ALA A 36 -13.89 12.24 -14.69
N LEU A 37 -13.47 12.69 -13.50
CA LEU A 37 -12.83 13.99 -13.37
C LEU A 37 -11.51 14.03 -14.16
N PRO A 38 -11.27 15.09 -14.94
CA PRO A 38 -10.02 15.25 -15.65
C PRO A 38 -8.86 15.46 -14.66
N SER A 39 -7.64 15.13 -15.08
CA SER A 39 -6.44 15.50 -14.34
C SER A 39 -6.43 17.03 -14.16
N PRO A 40 -6.14 17.53 -12.95
CA PRO A 40 -6.11 18.96 -12.68
C PRO A 40 -4.92 19.62 -13.39
N SER A 41 -4.98 20.95 -13.59
CA SER A 41 -3.80 21.74 -13.90
C SER A 41 -2.81 21.72 -12.73
N ASP A 42 -1.54 22.03 -13.01
CA ASP A 42 -0.45 21.99 -12.03
C ASP A 42 -0.77 22.75 -10.73
N GLU A 43 -1.45 23.90 -10.83
CA GLU A 43 -1.82 24.75 -9.68
C GLU A 43 -2.92 24.15 -8.77
N ASP A 44 -3.63 23.12 -9.24
CA ASP A 44 -4.83 22.58 -8.61
C ASP A 44 -4.69 21.14 -8.07
N HIS A 45 -3.51 20.52 -8.18
CA HIS A 45 -3.28 19.13 -7.73
C HIS A 45 -3.67 18.90 -6.26
N ASP A 46 -3.41 19.86 -5.39
CA ASP A 46 -3.67 19.73 -3.95
C ASP A 46 -5.15 19.84 -3.61
N HIS A 47 -5.86 20.79 -4.24
CA HIS A 47 -7.30 20.95 -4.10
C HIS A 47 -8.03 19.72 -4.64
N HIS A 48 -7.61 19.23 -5.80
CA HIS A 48 -8.16 18.03 -6.42
C HIS A 48 -7.94 16.79 -5.54
N GLY A 49 -6.72 16.60 -5.02
CA GLY A 49 -6.43 15.52 -4.07
C GLY A 49 -7.24 15.62 -2.77
N ALA A 50 -7.42 16.82 -2.22
CA ALA A 50 -8.25 17.03 -1.02
C ALA A 50 -9.71 16.66 -1.26
N PHE A 51 -10.27 17.08 -2.39
CA PHE A 51 -11.63 16.74 -2.79
C PHE A 51 -11.80 15.22 -2.95
N LEU A 52 -10.86 14.54 -3.60
CA LEU A 52 -10.91 13.08 -3.77
C LEU A 52 -10.76 12.33 -2.44
N ARG A 53 -9.96 12.82 -1.49
CA ARG A 53 -9.89 12.25 -0.13
C ARG A 53 -11.22 12.35 0.61
N ASP A 54 -11.90 13.49 0.50
CA ASP A 54 -13.23 13.67 1.08
C ASP A 54 -14.27 12.78 0.39
N ALA A 55 -14.14 12.58 -0.92
CA ALA A 55 -14.97 11.63 -1.66
C ALA A 55 -14.76 10.17 -1.20
N VAL A 56 -13.51 9.73 -0.99
CA VAL A 56 -13.21 8.40 -0.43
C VAL A 56 -13.91 8.23 0.93
N ARG A 57 -13.71 9.19 1.84
CA ARG A 57 -14.35 9.19 3.17
C ARG A 57 -15.87 9.12 3.08
N TYR A 58 -16.46 9.90 2.18
CA TYR A 58 -17.89 9.87 1.94
C TYR A 58 -18.35 8.48 1.48
N THR A 59 -17.65 7.87 0.52
CA THR A 59 -18.02 6.53 0.03
C THR A 59 -17.81 5.43 1.06
N ASP A 60 -16.84 5.57 1.96
CA ASP A 60 -16.62 4.66 3.09
C ASP A 60 -17.78 4.75 4.10
N LEU A 61 -18.25 5.97 4.41
CA LEU A 61 -19.42 6.20 5.27
C LEU A 61 -20.73 5.62 4.70
N LEU A 62 -20.83 5.43 3.38
CA LEU A 62 -21.97 4.74 2.77
C LEU A 62 -21.94 3.22 3.00
N GLY A 63 -20.83 2.66 3.48
CA GLY A 63 -20.73 1.33 4.07
C GLY A 63 -20.86 0.13 3.13
N SER A 64 -20.93 0.31 1.81
CA SER A 64 -21.08 -0.85 0.90
C SER A 64 -19.76 -1.49 0.47
N VAL A 65 -18.65 -0.79 0.62
CA VAL A 65 -17.31 -1.31 0.36
C VAL A 65 -16.42 -0.86 1.51
N ARG A 66 -15.63 -1.80 2.04
CA ARG A 66 -14.70 -1.53 3.12
C ARG A 66 -13.64 -0.55 2.61
N HIS A 67 -13.43 0.55 3.33
CA HIS A 67 -12.45 1.60 3.03
C HIS A 67 -12.84 2.60 1.94
N GLY A 68 -14.00 2.46 1.30
CA GLY A 68 -14.48 3.37 0.24
C GLY A 68 -14.65 2.69 -1.12
N ASP A 69 -15.21 3.41 -2.11
CA ASP A 69 -15.44 2.87 -3.46
C ASP A 69 -14.11 2.76 -4.23
N PRO A 70 -13.75 1.58 -4.78
CA PRO A 70 -12.49 1.36 -5.47
C PRO A 70 -12.24 2.30 -6.64
N ARG A 71 -13.30 2.78 -7.32
CA ARG A 71 -13.16 3.70 -8.46
C ARG A 71 -12.79 5.12 -8.03
N VAL A 72 -13.16 5.51 -6.82
CA VAL A 72 -12.73 6.80 -6.23
C VAL A 72 -11.29 6.67 -5.73
N HIS A 73 -10.94 5.52 -5.16
CA HIS A 73 -9.54 5.18 -4.86
C HIS A 73 -8.66 5.21 -6.12
N ALA A 74 -9.12 4.67 -7.24
CA ALA A 74 -8.40 4.70 -8.51
C ALA A 74 -8.13 6.14 -8.98
N ALA A 75 -9.14 7.02 -8.89
CA ALA A 75 -8.98 8.44 -9.24
C ALA A 75 -7.98 9.14 -8.32
N LEU A 76 -8.05 8.90 -7.01
CA LEU A 76 -7.12 9.48 -6.03
C LEU A 76 -5.69 8.94 -6.20
N SER A 77 -5.55 7.66 -6.51
CA SER A 77 -4.26 7.02 -6.84
C SER A 77 -3.56 7.76 -7.99
N ARG A 78 -4.28 7.94 -9.11
CA ARG A 78 -3.77 8.65 -10.29
C ARG A 78 -3.39 10.09 -9.95
N ALA A 79 -4.30 10.82 -9.31
CA ALA A 79 -4.05 12.22 -8.91
C ALA A 79 -2.86 12.36 -7.95
N ALA A 80 -2.65 11.39 -7.06
CA ALA A 80 -1.52 11.37 -6.14
C ALA A 80 -0.20 11.09 -6.88
N PHE A 81 -0.16 10.12 -7.78
CA PHE A 81 1.03 9.89 -8.61
C PHE A 81 1.32 11.07 -9.54
N ASP A 82 0.30 11.72 -10.11
CA ASP A 82 0.48 12.92 -10.95
C ASP A 82 1.07 14.09 -10.13
N GLY A 83 0.69 14.20 -8.85
CA GLY A 83 1.25 15.18 -7.92
C GLY A 83 2.55 14.75 -7.22
N GLY A 84 3.22 13.68 -7.66
CA GLY A 84 4.47 13.18 -7.06
C GLY A 84 4.35 12.56 -5.66
N ARG A 85 3.13 12.32 -5.17
CA ARG A 85 2.84 11.74 -3.85
C ARG A 85 2.70 10.22 -3.94
N TRP A 86 3.79 9.54 -4.26
CA TRP A 86 3.77 8.10 -4.53
C TRP A 86 3.25 7.24 -3.37
N GLN A 87 3.47 7.61 -2.11
CA GLN A 87 2.96 6.83 -0.96
C GLN A 87 1.44 6.81 -0.95
N GLU A 88 0.81 7.96 -1.23
CA GLU A 88 -0.63 8.10 -1.34
C GLU A 88 -1.13 7.38 -2.59
N GLY A 89 -0.41 7.51 -3.72
CA GLY A 89 -0.68 6.78 -4.96
C GLY A 89 -0.73 5.27 -4.76
N VAL A 90 0.31 4.67 -4.17
CA VAL A 90 0.38 3.25 -3.84
C VAL A 90 -0.77 2.83 -2.92
N THR A 91 -0.99 3.58 -1.84
CA THR A 91 -2.04 3.26 -0.85
C THR A 91 -3.41 3.18 -1.52
N HIS A 92 -3.77 4.20 -2.29
CA HIS A 92 -5.08 4.24 -2.94
C HIS A 92 -5.15 3.28 -4.14
N GLY A 93 -4.06 3.05 -4.88
CA GLY A 93 -4.03 2.07 -5.97
C GLY A 93 -4.21 0.63 -5.48
N VAL A 94 -3.70 0.31 -4.29
CA VAL A 94 -3.95 -0.99 -3.64
C VAL A 94 -5.43 -1.15 -3.28
N TYR A 95 -6.05 -0.14 -2.65
CA TYR A 95 -7.49 -0.16 -2.35
C TYR A 95 -8.39 -0.11 -3.59
N ALA A 96 -7.86 0.40 -4.71
CA ALA A 96 -8.53 0.38 -6.01
C ALA A 96 -8.48 -0.98 -6.71
N GLU A 97 -7.66 -1.92 -6.21
CA GLU A 97 -7.36 -3.20 -6.89
C GLU A 97 -6.80 -3.01 -8.31
N GLU A 98 -5.92 -2.01 -8.51
CA GLU A 98 -5.28 -1.71 -9.81
C GLU A 98 -3.76 -2.06 -9.78
N PRO A 99 -3.35 -3.33 -9.60
CA PRO A 99 -1.94 -3.69 -9.41
C PRO A 99 -1.05 -3.37 -10.61
N GLN A 100 -1.59 -3.48 -11.84
CA GLN A 100 -0.83 -3.15 -13.04
C GLN A 100 -0.55 -1.65 -13.14
N GLU A 101 -1.52 -0.82 -12.78
CA GLU A 101 -1.36 0.64 -12.84
C GLU A 101 -0.35 1.09 -11.79
N VAL A 102 -0.46 0.59 -10.55
CA VAL A 102 0.54 0.85 -9.50
C VAL A 102 1.94 0.50 -10.01
N ALA A 103 2.14 -0.72 -10.51
CA ALA A 103 3.44 -1.17 -11.01
C ALA A 103 4.00 -0.27 -12.14
N ARG A 104 3.16 0.10 -13.11
CA ARG A 104 3.55 0.99 -14.22
C ARG A 104 3.90 2.39 -13.74
N ARG A 105 3.15 2.95 -12.79
CA ARG A 105 3.43 4.29 -12.24
C ARG A 105 4.78 4.29 -11.51
N LEU A 106 5.09 3.27 -10.72
CA LEU A 106 6.38 3.14 -10.03
C LEU A 106 7.58 3.11 -11.00
N GLN A 107 7.42 2.49 -12.17
CA GLN A 107 8.47 2.43 -13.19
C GLN A 107 8.57 3.68 -14.07
N LYS A 108 7.54 4.52 -14.11
CA LYS A 108 7.49 5.74 -14.93
C LYS A 108 7.87 7.00 -14.16
N ASP A 109 7.66 7.02 -12.86
CA ASP A 109 7.98 8.18 -12.03
C ASP A 109 9.51 8.37 -11.96
N VAL A 110 9.99 9.47 -12.54
CA VAL A 110 11.42 9.78 -12.64
C VAL A 110 12.06 9.85 -11.26
N GLY A 111 11.37 10.45 -10.29
CA GLY A 111 11.88 10.59 -8.92
C GLY A 111 12.02 9.26 -8.18
N LEU A 112 11.37 8.20 -8.68
CA LEU A 112 11.48 6.84 -8.13
C LEU A 112 12.50 5.97 -8.85
N ARG A 113 12.89 6.34 -10.08
CA ARG A 113 13.86 5.60 -10.89
C ARG A 113 15.31 5.94 -10.60
N GLU A 114 15.57 7.12 -10.03
CA GLU A 114 16.92 7.51 -9.66
C GLU A 114 17.51 6.47 -8.71
N GLU A 115 18.73 6.02 -9.00
CA GLU A 115 19.46 5.16 -8.05
C GLU A 115 19.67 5.98 -6.78
N GLY A 116 19.11 5.52 -5.66
CA GLY A 116 19.39 6.16 -4.39
C GLY A 116 20.89 6.12 -4.09
N GLU A 117 21.36 6.94 -3.14
CA GLU A 117 22.77 6.95 -2.70
C GLU A 117 23.24 5.61 -2.08
N GLY A 118 22.35 4.61 -2.02
CA GLY A 118 22.61 3.26 -1.53
C GLY A 118 23.26 2.33 -2.58
N PRO A 119 23.76 1.17 -2.15
CA PRO A 119 24.37 0.22 -3.06
C PRO A 119 23.33 -0.36 -4.05
N ALA A 120 23.77 -0.70 -5.27
CA ALA A 120 22.96 -1.20 -6.37
C ALA A 120 21.81 -2.12 -5.91
N GLY A 121 20.56 -1.61 -5.95
CA GLY A 121 19.36 -2.32 -5.50
C GLY A 121 18.33 -1.49 -4.72
N ASP A 122 18.70 -0.30 -4.24
CA ASP A 122 17.81 0.58 -3.46
C ASP A 122 17.21 1.70 -4.33
N ARG A 123 16.48 1.36 -5.42
CA ARG A 123 15.65 2.37 -6.10
C ARG A 123 14.45 2.68 -5.20
N PRO A 124 14.04 3.96 -5.02
CA PRO A 124 12.81 4.27 -4.30
C PRO A 124 11.58 3.54 -4.86
N ALA A 125 11.56 3.26 -6.17
CA ALA A 125 10.55 2.41 -6.82
C ALA A 125 10.47 1.00 -6.21
N ASP A 126 11.60 0.39 -5.83
CA ASP A 126 11.63 -0.96 -5.25
C ASP A 126 11.07 -0.99 -3.82
N VAL A 127 11.33 0.07 -3.05
CA VAL A 127 10.72 0.27 -1.73
C VAL A 127 9.22 0.45 -1.87
N ALA A 128 8.79 1.29 -2.81
CA ALA A 128 7.38 1.53 -3.09
C ALA A 128 6.65 0.26 -3.57
N LEU A 129 7.31 -0.58 -4.38
CA LEU A 129 6.81 -1.91 -4.75
C LEU A 129 6.63 -2.78 -3.52
N THR A 130 7.61 -2.79 -2.61
CA THR A 130 7.53 -3.57 -1.37
C THR A 130 6.37 -3.15 -0.50
N VAL A 131 6.11 -1.84 -0.39
CA VAL A 131 4.92 -1.31 0.27
C VAL A 131 3.65 -1.83 -0.41
N ALA A 132 3.53 -1.69 -1.74
CA ALA A 132 2.35 -2.14 -2.48
C ALA A 132 2.07 -3.64 -2.27
N VAL A 133 3.09 -4.49 -2.43
CA VAL A 133 2.99 -5.95 -2.29
C VAL A 133 2.59 -6.35 -0.88
N THR A 134 3.23 -5.77 0.15
CA THR A 134 2.89 -6.09 1.54
C THR A 134 1.48 -5.61 1.90
N MET A 135 1.01 -4.50 1.33
CA MET A 135 -0.38 -4.06 1.50
C MET A 135 -1.37 -5.00 0.83
N PHE A 136 -1.15 -5.41 -0.43
CA PHE A 136 -2.01 -6.40 -1.10
C PHE A 136 -2.09 -7.71 -0.32
N LEU A 137 -0.94 -8.23 0.14
CA LEU A 137 -0.91 -9.43 0.97
C LEU A 137 -1.63 -9.23 2.30
N ALA A 138 -1.45 -8.09 2.98
CA ALA A 138 -2.13 -7.79 4.23
C ALA A 138 -3.66 -7.64 4.07
N LEU A 139 -4.13 -7.28 2.88
CA LEU A 139 -5.54 -7.29 2.47
C LEU A 139 -6.03 -8.65 1.96
N GLU A 140 -5.20 -9.70 2.08
CA GLU A 140 -5.54 -11.06 1.69
C GLU A 140 -5.76 -11.19 0.16
N ASN A 141 -5.16 -10.28 -0.61
CA ASN A 141 -5.25 -10.21 -2.07
C ASN A 141 -3.93 -10.63 -2.73
N MET A 142 -3.67 -11.94 -2.67
CA MET A 142 -2.45 -12.53 -3.27
C MET A 142 -2.43 -12.43 -4.79
N ARG A 143 -3.61 -12.49 -5.44
CA ARG A 143 -3.75 -12.35 -6.90
C ARG A 143 -3.12 -11.04 -7.37
N ASP A 144 -3.50 -9.93 -6.75
CA ASP A 144 -3.06 -8.61 -7.18
C ASP A 144 -1.62 -8.32 -6.72
N ALA A 145 -1.18 -8.87 -5.58
CA ALA A 145 0.23 -8.87 -5.19
C ALA A 145 1.12 -9.50 -6.27
N THR A 146 0.76 -10.70 -6.74
CA THR A 146 1.47 -11.42 -7.81
C THR A 146 1.45 -10.65 -9.12
N GLN A 147 0.29 -10.10 -9.51
CA GLN A 147 0.16 -9.32 -10.73
C GLN A 147 0.99 -8.03 -10.69
N CYS A 148 1.05 -7.36 -9.53
CA CYS A 148 1.84 -6.14 -9.34
C CYS A 148 3.32 -6.41 -9.55
N VAL A 149 3.87 -7.46 -8.94
CA VAL A 149 5.30 -7.83 -9.10
C VAL A 149 5.62 -8.24 -10.53
N ARG A 150 4.75 -9.04 -11.18
CA ARG A 150 4.95 -9.43 -12.58
C ARG A 150 5.00 -8.23 -13.51
N THR A 151 4.01 -7.35 -13.41
CA THR A 151 3.93 -6.13 -14.24
C THR A 151 5.13 -5.22 -13.98
N TYR A 152 5.60 -5.12 -12.73
CA TYR A 152 6.77 -4.31 -12.40
C TYR A 152 8.04 -4.86 -13.04
N LEU A 153 8.22 -6.19 -13.03
CA LEU A 153 9.37 -6.87 -13.63
C LEU A 153 9.36 -6.87 -15.16
N GLU A 154 8.18 -6.86 -15.80
CA GLU A 154 8.05 -6.75 -17.26
C GLU A 154 8.57 -5.40 -17.79
N GLU A 155 8.45 -4.35 -16.98
CA GLU A 155 8.89 -2.99 -17.29
C GLU A 155 10.30 -2.69 -16.71
N ASP A 156 10.90 -3.62 -15.97
CA ASP A 156 12.21 -3.46 -15.34
C ASP A 156 13.33 -3.79 -16.33
N ASP A 157 14.25 -2.85 -16.52
CA ASP A 157 15.38 -2.97 -17.43
C ASP A 157 16.56 -3.77 -16.84
N ARG A 158 16.52 -4.08 -15.54
CA ARG A 158 17.62 -4.78 -14.85
C ARG A 158 17.61 -6.28 -15.16
N PRO A 159 18.78 -6.91 -15.40
CA PRO A 159 18.85 -8.34 -15.63
C PRO A 159 18.49 -9.13 -14.36
N THR A 160 17.41 -9.92 -14.41
CA THR A 160 16.86 -10.70 -13.29
C THR A 160 17.91 -11.56 -12.57
N ASN A 161 18.86 -12.12 -13.32
CA ASN A 161 19.95 -12.95 -12.80
C ASN A 161 20.88 -12.18 -11.82
N LYS A 162 21.03 -10.87 -12.01
CA LYS A 162 21.79 -10.01 -11.09
C LYS A 162 21.00 -9.69 -9.82
N LEU A 163 19.67 -9.58 -9.93
CA LEU A 163 18.81 -9.38 -8.77
C LEU A 163 18.89 -10.60 -7.84
N THR A 164 18.64 -11.79 -8.36
CA THR A 164 18.65 -13.03 -7.56
C THR A 164 20.02 -13.31 -6.93
N SER A 165 21.11 -13.14 -7.69
CA SER A 165 22.47 -13.36 -7.15
C SER A 165 22.82 -12.35 -6.05
N SER A 166 22.43 -11.08 -6.19
CA SER A 166 22.59 -10.07 -5.13
C SER A 166 21.87 -10.48 -3.83
N PHE A 167 20.65 -11.00 -3.91
CA PHE A 167 19.89 -11.42 -2.73
C PHE A 167 20.54 -12.60 -1.97
N LEU A 168 21.10 -13.57 -2.70
CA LEU A 168 21.67 -14.80 -2.11
C LEU A 168 23.11 -14.65 -1.64
N THR A 169 23.89 -13.73 -2.23
CA THR A 169 25.36 -13.67 -2.03
C THR A 169 25.83 -12.37 -1.39
N SER A 170 25.04 -11.30 -1.43
CA SER A 170 25.44 -10.01 -0.90
C SER A 170 25.21 -9.92 0.60
N LYS A 171 26.27 -9.59 1.35
CA LYS A 171 26.18 -9.17 2.75
C LYS A 171 25.60 -7.75 2.90
N SER A 172 25.40 -6.99 1.81
CA SER A 172 25.18 -5.53 1.88
C SER A 172 23.95 -4.99 1.16
N ASN A 173 23.38 -5.68 0.17
CA ASN A 173 22.35 -5.05 -0.69
C ASN A 173 20.96 -5.63 -0.42
N THR A 174 20.03 -4.75 -0.05
CA THR A 174 18.64 -5.11 0.14
C THR A 174 18.01 -5.32 -1.24
N ASN A 175 17.68 -6.57 -1.60
CA ASN A 175 16.95 -6.81 -2.83
C ASN A 175 15.44 -6.91 -2.55
N TYR A 176 14.80 -5.74 -2.54
CA TYR A 176 13.36 -5.57 -2.33
C TYR A 176 12.50 -6.39 -3.29
N VAL A 177 12.88 -6.47 -4.57
CA VAL A 177 12.13 -7.22 -5.58
C VAL A 177 12.16 -8.73 -5.29
N THR A 178 13.33 -9.26 -4.92
CA THR A 178 13.47 -10.68 -4.54
C THR A 178 12.80 -10.98 -3.21
N PHE A 179 12.81 -10.03 -2.27
CA PHE A 179 12.01 -10.14 -1.05
C PHE A 179 10.51 -10.27 -1.37
N CYS A 180 9.98 -9.43 -2.28
CA CYS A 180 8.58 -9.48 -2.69
C CYS A 180 8.21 -10.82 -3.34
N THR A 181 9.00 -11.30 -4.30
CA THR A 181 8.75 -12.59 -4.97
C THR A 181 8.81 -13.75 -3.98
N SER A 182 9.81 -13.75 -3.09
CA SER A 182 9.96 -14.78 -2.05
C SER A 182 8.80 -14.76 -1.08
N LEU A 183 8.36 -13.57 -0.64
CA LEU A 183 7.25 -13.43 0.30
C LEU A 183 5.94 -13.98 -0.29
N ILE A 184 5.65 -13.69 -1.56
CA ILE A 184 4.48 -14.22 -2.26
C ILE A 184 4.53 -15.75 -2.28
N SER A 185 5.63 -16.35 -2.71
CA SER A 185 5.78 -17.81 -2.76
C SER A 185 5.72 -18.47 -1.38
N ILE A 186 6.21 -17.80 -0.33
CA ILE A 186 6.09 -18.29 1.05
C ILE A 186 4.62 -18.22 1.52
N CYS A 187 3.86 -17.19 1.13
CA CYS A 187 2.43 -17.11 1.41
C CYS A 187 1.64 -18.20 0.67
N GLU A 188 2.01 -18.54 -0.57
CA GLU A 188 1.41 -19.64 -1.34
C GLU A 188 1.65 -21.02 -0.71
N THR A 189 2.83 -21.22 -0.12
CA THR A 189 3.22 -22.50 0.50
C THR A 189 2.88 -22.59 1.99
N GLU A 190 2.38 -21.50 2.59
CA GLU A 190 2.07 -21.37 4.01
C GLU A 190 3.21 -21.80 4.96
N ASN A 191 4.46 -21.73 4.49
CA ASN A 191 5.61 -22.20 5.26
C ASN A 191 6.07 -21.16 6.27
N LYS A 192 5.56 -21.29 7.50
CA LYS A 192 5.89 -20.43 8.64
C LYS A 192 7.39 -20.31 8.95
N GLN A 193 8.17 -21.38 8.75
CA GLN A 193 9.61 -21.33 9.01
C GLN A 193 10.32 -20.40 8.01
N TRP A 194 9.97 -20.51 6.73
CA TRP A 194 10.48 -19.62 5.70
C TRP A 194 10.02 -18.19 5.90
N PHE A 195 8.80 -17.95 6.38
CA PHE A 195 8.33 -16.62 6.72
C PHE A 195 9.20 -15.97 7.81
N HIS A 196 9.41 -16.66 8.94
CA HIS A 196 10.28 -16.15 10.02
C HIS A 196 11.72 -15.94 9.56
N TRP A 197 12.26 -16.86 8.75
CA TRP A 197 13.57 -16.69 8.17
C TRP A 197 13.62 -15.46 7.26
N LEU A 198 12.65 -15.28 6.36
CA LEU A 198 12.63 -14.15 5.44
C LEU A 198 12.54 -12.82 6.20
N THR A 199 11.64 -12.68 7.17
CA THR A 199 11.35 -11.38 7.81
C THR A 199 12.30 -11.00 8.95
N GLY A 200 13.07 -11.94 9.50
CA GLY A 200 13.96 -11.65 10.63
C GLY A 200 15.21 -12.51 10.75
N GLY A 201 15.21 -13.71 10.19
CA GLY A 201 16.39 -14.59 10.19
C GLY A 201 17.42 -14.27 9.10
N SER A 202 16.98 -13.71 7.97
CA SER A 202 17.81 -13.34 6.84
C SER A 202 18.42 -11.95 7.04
N GLN A 203 19.67 -11.75 6.61
CA GLN A 203 20.32 -10.44 6.70
C GLN A 203 19.58 -9.37 5.87
N CYS A 204 19.13 -9.75 4.66
CA CYS A 204 18.36 -8.87 3.78
C CYS A 204 17.03 -8.46 4.41
N GLY A 205 16.26 -9.42 4.92
CA GLY A 205 14.97 -9.12 5.55
C GLY A 205 15.10 -8.30 6.81
N LYS A 206 16.08 -8.61 7.67
CA LYS A 206 16.36 -7.81 8.87
C LYS A 206 16.68 -6.35 8.49
N LYS A 207 17.60 -6.14 7.55
CA LYS A 207 17.96 -4.79 7.07
C LYS A 207 16.75 -4.05 6.47
N LEU A 208 15.95 -4.74 5.66
CA LEU A 208 14.72 -4.20 5.07
C LEU A 208 13.74 -3.73 6.15
N MET A 209 13.50 -4.55 7.18
CA MET A 209 12.60 -4.21 8.29
C MET A 209 13.14 -3.07 9.15
N ASP A 210 14.46 -3.03 9.39
CA ASP A 210 15.13 -1.96 10.16
C ASP A 210 15.04 -0.61 9.44
N GLN A 211 15.23 -0.60 8.12
CA GLN A 211 15.14 0.59 7.27
C GLN A 211 13.70 1.06 7.04
N ASN A 212 12.74 0.13 7.00
CA ASN A 212 11.36 0.40 6.62
C ASN A 212 10.38 0.01 7.72
N LYS A 213 10.47 0.69 8.88
CA LYS A 213 9.60 0.42 10.05
C LYS A 213 8.11 0.51 9.73
N GLY A 214 7.73 1.28 8.71
CA GLY A 214 6.35 1.36 8.21
C GLY A 214 5.78 0.04 7.65
N LEU A 215 6.64 -0.95 7.34
CA LEU A 215 6.22 -2.27 6.87
C LEU A 215 5.79 -3.23 8.00
N VAL A 216 6.23 -2.96 9.24
CA VAL A 216 5.99 -3.84 10.40
C VAL A 216 4.50 -4.18 10.59
N PRO A 217 3.54 -3.22 10.48
CA PRO A 217 2.12 -3.54 10.60
C PRO A 217 1.62 -4.51 9.52
N TYR A 218 2.07 -4.34 8.27
CA TYR A 218 1.69 -5.22 7.17
C TYR A 218 2.27 -6.61 7.34
N ILE A 219 3.56 -6.72 7.65
CA ILE A 219 4.22 -8.01 7.92
C ILE A 219 3.57 -8.73 9.10
N THR A 220 3.19 -8.00 10.15
CA THR A 220 2.46 -8.58 11.30
C THR A 220 1.10 -9.11 10.88
N LYS A 221 0.33 -8.36 10.08
CA LYS A 221 -0.97 -8.80 9.54
C LYS A 221 -0.81 -10.01 8.61
N ILE A 222 0.19 -10.03 7.74
CA ILE A 222 0.52 -11.18 6.87
C ILE A 222 0.84 -12.42 7.73
N GLY A 223 1.69 -12.26 8.75
CA GLY A 223 2.03 -13.29 9.73
C GLY A 223 0.78 -13.93 10.36
N LYS A 224 -0.18 -13.10 10.76
CA LYS A 224 -1.44 -13.53 11.35
C LYS A 224 -2.33 -14.26 10.35
N VAL A 225 -2.50 -13.73 9.14
CA VAL A 225 -3.44 -14.26 8.13
C VAL A 225 -2.95 -15.57 7.53
N TYR A 226 -1.71 -15.61 7.04
CA TYR A 226 -1.22 -16.76 6.25
C TYR A 226 -0.54 -17.83 7.10
N PHE A 227 -0.06 -17.50 8.31
CA PHE A 227 0.79 -18.40 9.10
C PHE A 227 0.32 -18.56 10.55
N ASN A 228 -0.82 -17.96 10.92
CA ASN A 228 -1.35 -17.92 12.28
C ASN A 228 -0.27 -17.53 13.33
N VAL A 229 0.61 -16.60 12.96
CA VAL A 229 1.61 -16.03 13.86
C VAL A 229 0.93 -14.98 14.72
N GLN A 230 1.01 -15.14 16.03
CA GLN A 230 0.47 -14.15 16.95
C GLN A 230 1.29 -12.85 16.85
N PRO A 231 0.64 -11.69 16.77
CA PRO A 231 1.34 -10.41 16.74
C PRO A 231 2.17 -10.25 18.03
N PRO A 232 3.31 -9.55 17.96
CA PRO A 232 4.05 -9.21 19.17
C PRO A 232 3.14 -8.49 20.18
N PRO A 233 3.28 -8.75 21.49
CA PRO A 233 2.50 -8.05 22.50
C PRO A 233 2.68 -6.54 22.34
N THR A 234 1.57 -5.79 22.33
CA THR A 234 1.63 -4.33 22.35
C THR A 234 2.12 -3.85 23.72
N MET A 235 2.71 -2.64 23.79
CA MET A 235 3.11 -2.06 25.09
C MET A 235 1.96 -2.03 26.11
N MET A 236 0.71 -1.82 25.68
CA MET A 236 -0.45 -1.93 26.57
C MET A 236 -0.64 -3.35 27.12
N SER A 237 -0.55 -4.38 26.27
CA SER A 237 -0.63 -5.77 26.75
C SER A 237 0.52 -6.17 27.68
N MET A 238 1.72 -5.59 27.50
CA MET A 238 2.83 -5.80 28.43
C MET A 238 2.59 -5.11 29.78
N MET A 239 2.05 -3.89 29.78
CA MET A 239 1.70 -3.16 31.00
C MET A 239 0.54 -3.82 31.75
N GLU A 240 -0.48 -4.32 31.06
CA GLU A 240 -1.59 -5.08 31.65
C GLU A 240 -1.10 -6.40 32.27
N ASN A 241 -0.20 -7.11 31.59
CA ASN A 241 0.42 -8.32 32.14
C ASN A 241 1.30 -8.01 33.37
N MET A 242 2.05 -6.90 33.36
CA MET A 242 2.84 -6.48 34.52
C MET A 242 1.96 -6.03 35.70
N MET A 243 0.88 -5.28 35.47
CA MET A 243 -0.06 -4.88 36.53
C MET A 243 -0.84 -6.08 37.08
N GLY A 244 -1.22 -7.05 36.23
CA GLY A 244 -1.85 -8.29 36.67
C GLY A 244 -0.91 -9.16 37.53
N MET A 245 0.38 -9.15 37.23
CA MET A 245 1.39 -9.89 38.00
C MET A 245 1.76 -9.18 39.31
N MET A 246 1.73 -7.84 39.36
CA MET A 246 1.99 -7.06 40.57
C MET A 246 0.77 -6.99 41.52
N GLY A 247 -0.45 -7.14 41.00
CA GLY A 247 -1.68 -7.23 41.79
C GLY A 247 -1.99 -8.63 42.35
N GLY A 248 -1.28 -9.68 41.92
CA GLY A 248 -1.51 -11.07 42.33
C GLY A 248 -0.60 -11.60 43.43
N MET A 249 0.36 -10.80 43.93
CA MET A 249 1.43 -11.25 44.83
C MET A 249 1.43 -10.52 46.20
N GLY A 250 0.25 -10.04 46.63
CA GLY A 250 0.07 -9.33 47.91
C GLY A 250 -0.89 -10.02 48.91
N GLY A 251 -1.29 -11.27 48.64
CA GLY A 251 -2.33 -11.96 49.42
C GLY A 251 -1.88 -13.30 50.01
N MET A 252 -0.64 -13.41 50.50
CA MET A 252 -0.23 -14.61 51.24
C MET A 252 0.93 -14.28 52.19
N GLY A 253 0.60 -13.92 53.43
CA GLY A 253 1.63 -13.74 54.46
C GLY A 253 1.16 -12.92 55.67
N MET A 254 0.56 -13.65 56.62
CA MET A 254 0.45 -13.37 58.06
C MET A 254 -0.43 -12.19 58.53
#